data_AF-A0A7Y5QC30-F1
#
_entry.id   AF-A0A7Y5QC30-F1
#
_cell.length_a   1.000
_cell.length_b   1.000
_cell.length_c   1.000
_cell.angle_alpha   90.00
_cell.angle_beta   90.00
_cell.angle_gamma   90.00
#
_symmetry.space_group_name_H-M   'P 1'
#
loop_
_entity.id
_entity.type
_entity.pdbx_description
1 polymer ?
#
loop_
_entity_poly.entity_id
_entity_poly.type
_entity_poly.pdbx_seq_one_letter_code
_entity_poly.pdbx_strand_id
1 'polypeptide(L)' 'MPSQSELAALFLIIFTYAGVAVGYVPRLRMNRASIALVGAAGLVAVGALSETQALDAIDLGMLILLAIGVIWLSIL' A
#
# COMPACT_ATOMS: atom_id res chain seq x y z
N MET A 1 27.49 -2.01 -3.93
CA MET A 1 26.92 -0.73 -4.39
C MET A 1 25.46 -0.99 -4.70
N PRO A 2 24.51 -0.24 -4.11
CA PRO A 2 23.10 -0.51 -4.33
C PRO A 2 22.73 -0.29 -5.80
N SER A 3 21.86 -1.15 -6.32
CA SER A 3 21.34 -1.03 -7.69
C SER A 3 20.38 0.16 -7.80
N GLN A 4 20.15 0.68 -9.01
CA GLN A 4 19.22 1.81 -9.19
C GLN A 4 17.79 1.48 -8.74
N SER A 5 17.37 0.21 -8.87
CA SER A 5 16.08 -0.27 -8.39
C SER A 5 15.99 -0.27 -6.86
N GLU A 6 17.06 -0.63 -6.14
CA GLU A 6 17.11 -0.56 -4.68
C GLU A 6 16.99 0.86 -4.15
N LEU A 7 17.66 1.82 -4.80
CA LEU A 7 17.56 3.23 -4.42
C LEU A 7 16.14 3.78 -4.64
N ALA A 8 15.54 3.43 -5.78
CA ALA A 8 14.16 3.80 -6.08
C ALA A 8 13.16 3.13 -5.11
N ALA A 9 13.40 1.87 -4.73
CA ALA A 9 12.60 1.16 -3.75
C ALA A 9 12.66 1.84 -2.38
N LEU A 10 13.86 2.17 -1.90
CA LEU A 10 14.05 2.86 -0.63
C LEU A 10 13.33 4.22 -0.61
N PHE A 11 13.46 4.97 -1.69
CA PHE A 11 12.76 6.24 -1.86
C PHE A 11 11.24 6.06 -1.77
N LEU A 12 10.68 5.11 -2.51
CA LEU A 12 9.24 4.81 -2.50
C LEU A 12 8.76 4.37 -1.13
N ILE A 13 9.52 3.52 -0.43
CA ILE A 13 9.19 3.05 0.92
C ILE A 13 9.12 4.24 1.89
N ILE A 14 10.14 5.09 1.91
CA ILE A 14 10.20 6.26 2.80
C ILE A 14 9.03 7.20 2.51
N PHE A 15 8.76 7.51 1.24
CA PHE A 15 7.64 8.37 0.85
C PHE A 15 6.28 7.77 1.21
N THR A 16 6.11 6.46 1.01
CA THR A 16 4.86 5.75 1.33
C THR A 16 4.61 5.79 2.83
N TYR A 17 5.60 5.44 3.65
CA TYR A 17 5.46 5.48 5.11
C TYR A 17 5.24 6.89 5.64
N ALA A 18 5.94 7.89 5.08
CA ALA A 18 5.70 9.30 5.42
C ALA A 18 4.26 9.72 5.08
N GLY A 19 3.75 9.35 3.90
CA GLY A 19 2.37 9.62 3.49
C GLY A 19 1.35 8.92 4.39
N VAL A 20 1.59 7.65 4.75
CA VAL A 20 0.73 6.89 5.67
C VAL A 20 0.71 7.54 7.07
N ALA A 21 1.87 7.99 7.55
CA ALA A 21 2.00 8.67 8.84
C ALA A 21 1.26 10.01 8.88
N VAL A 22 1.33 10.80 7.79
CA VAL A 22 0.53 12.04 7.63
C VAL A 22 -0.97 11.72 7.60
N GLY A 23 -1.34 10.61 6.99
CA GLY A 23 -2.68 10.03 7.10
C GLY A 23 -3.68 10.48 6.05
N TYR A 24 -3.43 11.58 5.33
CA TYR A 24 -4.31 12.07 4.28
C TYR A 24 -3.59 13.02 3.32
N VAL A 25 -3.83 12.87 2.01
CA VAL A 25 -3.34 13.80 0.96
C VAL A 25 -4.55 14.42 0.25
N PRO A 26 -4.96 15.66 0.61
CA PRO A 26 -6.19 16.28 0.13
C PRO A 26 -6.25 16.45 -1.39
N ARG A 27 -5.14 16.89 -2.00
CA ARG A 27 -5.08 17.17 -3.45
C ARG A 27 -5.34 15.94 -4.31
N LEU A 28 -4.95 14.76 -3.83
CA LEU A 28 -5.12 13.49 -4.53
C LEU A 28 -6.33 12.69 -4.00
N ARG A 29 -7.05 13.24 -3.02
CA ARG A 29 -8.15 12.56 -2.30
C ARG A 29 -7.73 11.20 -1.72
N MET A 30 -6.45 11.07 -1.33
CA MET A 30 -5.89 9.81 -0.86
C MET A 30 -6.01 9.68 0.65
N ASN A 31 -6.56 8.56 1.11
CA ASN A 31 -6.51 8.10 2.49
C ASN A 31 -5.31 7.15 2.73
N ARG A 32 -5.07 6.77 3.99
CA ARG A 32 -3.97 5.84 4.37
C ARG A 32 -3.89 4.58 3.51
N ALA A 33 -5.04 3.96 3.23
CA ALA A 33 -5.12 2.74 2.42
C ALA A 33 -4.67 2.98 0.97
N SER A 34 -5.18 4.03 0.32
CA SER A 34 -4.79 4.38 -1.05
C SER A 34 -3.31 4.80 -1.16
N ILE A 35 -2.75 5.45 -0.14
CA ILE A 35 -1.32 5.79 -0.09
C ILE A 35 -0.48 4.52 -0.06
N ALA A 36 -0.81 3.58 0.83
CA ALA A 36 -0.13 2.28 0.92
C ALA A 36 -0.24 1.50 -0.40
N LEU A 37 -1.42 1.52 -1.04
CA LEU A 37 -1.66 0.85 -2.31
C LEU A 37 -0.80 1.42 -3.44
N VAL A 38 -0.72 2.74 -3.58
CA VAL A 38 0.12 3.39 -4.60
C VAL A 38 1.61 3.12 -4.34
N GLY A 39 2.04 3.13 -3.08
CA GLY A 39 3.40 2.75 -2.71
C GLY A 39 3.77 1.34 -3.13
N ALA A 40 2.91 0.36 -2.82
CA ALA A 40 3.08 -1.03 -3.22
C ALA A 40 3.09 -1.20 -4.75
N ALA A 41 2.16 -0.54 -5.46
CA ALA A 41 2.12 -0.55 -6.92
C ALA A 41 3.39 0.06 -7.54
N GLY A 42 3.94 1.12 -6.95
CA GLY A 42 5.20 1.73 -7.36
C GLY A 42 6.38 0.78 -7.21
N LEU A 43 6.44 0.01 -6.13
CA LEU A 43 7.50 -0.99 -5.91
C LEU A 43 7.45 -2.11 -6.97
N VAL A 44 6.26 -2.54 -7.35
CA VAL A 44 6.07 -3.50 -8.45
C VAL A 44 6.49 -2.89 -9.79
N ALA A 45 6.09 -1.64 -10.06
CA ALA A 45 6.39 -0.96 -11.32
C ALA A 45 7.90 -0.74 -11.57
N VAL A 46 8.66 -0.52 -10.49
CA VAL A 46 10.13 -0.37 -10.56
C VAL A 46 10.86 -1.73 -10.58
N GLY A 47 10.13 -2.83 -10.43
CA GLY A 47 10.71 -4.19 -10.38
C GLY A 47 11.43 -4.49 -9.07
N ALA A 48 11.18 -3.70 -8.02
CA ALA A 48 11.72 -3.93 -6.68
C ALA A 48 10.93 -5.01 -5.91
N LEU A 49 9.68 -5.25 -6.30
CA LEU A 49 8.80 -6.28 -5.75
C LEU A 49 8.22 -7.09 -6.91
N SER A 50 8.27 -8.43 -6.85
CA SER A 50 7.61 -9.26 -7.88
C SER A 50 6.09 -9.26 -7.69
N GLU A 51 5.36 -9.49 -8.77
CA GLU A 51 3.89 -9.61 -8.70
C GLU A 51 3.46 -10.73 -7.73
N THR A 52 4.15 -11.87 -7.75
CA THR A 52 3.90 -12.98 -6.82
C THR A 52 4.13 -12.58 -5.36
N GLN A 53 5.24 -11.90 -5.06
CA GLN A 53 5.52 -11.41 -3.70
C GLN A 53 4.49 -10.37 -3.25
N ALA A 54 4.04 -9.51 -4.17
CA ALA A 54 3.01 -8.53 -3.87
C ALA A 54 1.66 -9.19 -3.55
N LEU A 55 1.27 -10.21 -4.31
CA LEU A 55 0.04 -10.97 -4.07
C LEU A 55 0.11 -11.81 -2.79
N ASP A 56 1.25 -12.46 -2.54
CA ASP A 56 1.48 -13.26 -1.33
C ASP A 56 1.46 -12.39 -0.05
N ALA A 57 1.76 -11.10 -0.16
CA ALA A 57 1.67 -10.15 0.95
C ALA A 57 0.22 -9.74 1.27
N ILE A 58 -0.77 -10.06 0.42
CA ILE A 58 -2.17 -9.72 0.65
C ILE A 58 -2.81 -10.78 1.56
N ASP A 59 -3.14 -10.38 2.79
CA ASP A 59 -3.97 -11.19 3.68
C ASP A 59 -5.45 -11.02 3.34
N LEU A 60 -5.97 -11.96 2.55
CA LEU A 60 -7.40 -12.02 2.21
C LEU A 60 -8.28 -12.22 3.45
N GLY A 61 -7.80 -12.92 4.47
CA GLY A 61 -8.52 -13.08 5.73
C GLY A 61 -8.75 -11.73 6.42
N MET A 62 -7.72 -10.90 6.49
CA MET A 62 -7.82 -9.54 7.03
C MET A 62 -8.76 -8.66 6.20
N LEU A 63 -8.69 -8.73 4.88
CA LEU A 63 -9.58 -7.98 3.99
C LEU A 63 -11.04 -8.41 4.15
N ILE A 64 -11.30 -9.71 4.26
CA ILE A 64 -12.64 -10.25 4.49
C ILE A 64 -13.17 -9.79 5.85
N LEU A 65 -12.37 -9.87 6.92
CA LEU A 65 -12.76 -9.41 8.25
C LEU A 65 -13.14 -7.94 8.26
N LEU A 66 -12.35 -7.09 7.59
CA LEU A 66 -12.66 -5.66 7.46
C LEU A 66 -13.95 -5.43 6.68
N ALA A 67 -14.11 -6.10 5.53
CA ALA A 67 -15.29 -5.96 4.67
C ALA A 67 -16.57 -6.41 5.39
N ILE A 68 -16.53 -7.60 6.00
CA ILE A 68 -17.62 -8.13 6.82
C ILE A 68 -17.93 -7.16 7.96
N GLY A 69 -16.94 -6.77 8.78
CA GLY A 69 -17.17 -5.87 9.92
C GLY A 69 -17.87 -4.56 9.54
N VAL A 70 -17.46 -3.92 8.44
CA VAL A 70 -18.07 -2.67 7.96
C VAL A 70 -19.48 -2.90 7.40
N ILE A 71 -19.67 -3.93 6.57
CA ILE A 71 -20.97 -4.21 5.93
C ILE A 71 -22.01 -4.60 6.97
N TRP A 72 -21.68 -5.49 7.90
CA TRP A 72 -22.61 -5.93 8.95
C TRP A 72 -23.04 -4.78 9.87
N LEU A 73 -22.11 -3.87 10.24
CA LEU A 73 -22.45 -2.69 11.05
C LEU A 73 -23.39 -1.73 10.32
N SER A 74 -23.32 -1.64 8.99
CA SER A 74 -24.17 -0.74 8.20
C SER A 74 -25.61 -1.25 7.99
N ILE A 75 -25.88 -2.52 8.31
CA ILE A 75 -27.18 -3.17 8.11
C ILE A 75 -27.97 -3.30 9.45
N LEU A 76 -27.30 -3.13 10.58
CA LEU A 76 -27.89 -3.08 11.93
C LEU A 76 -28.42 -1.67 12.25
#